data_AF-A0AAW8D293-F1
#
_entry.id   AF-A0AAW8D293-F1
#
_cell.length_a   1.000
_cell.length_b   1.000
_cell.length_c   1.000
_cell.angle_alpha   90.00
_cell.angle_beta   90.00
_cell.angle_gamma   90.00
#
_symmetry.space_group_name_H-M   'P 1'
#
loop_
_entity.id
_entity.type
_entity.pdbx_description
1 polymer ?
#
loop_
_entity_poly.entity_id
_entity_poly.type
_entity_poly.pdbx_seq_one_letter_code
_entity_poly.pdbx_strand_id
1 'polypeptide(L)'
;MINVLFIEDQPLVSEATAEKIARSPLVANIEVCNSADKALLALKATPDRWGLILLDLDVPGAVGLSLAMEIKKLGKEGRTCILTGTHRTDYIAQAKASGFQGYILKAIEIKELEASLDKAIAGEKVFPELPDLGANPNAIRLTNRQCQCLEFVGAGRSTKEIARLLSLHPGTVNYHIDSAMEALGVKSRAHAVQKALQLGLLAGFATRSSDGNA
;
A
#
# COMPACT_ATOMS: atom_id res chain seq x y z
N MET A 1 -24.79 -4.35 -13.64
CA MET A 1 -24.36 -3.61 -12.42
C MET A 1 -23.73 -4.61 -11.45
N ILE A 2 -22.77 -4.19 -10.63
CA ILE A 2 -21.99 -5.03 -9.71
C ILE A 2 -22.14 -4.57 -8.26
N ASN A 3 -22.01 -5.50 -7.31
CA ASN A 3 -21.83 -5.15 -5.90
C ASN A 3 -20.33 -5.06 -5.59
N VAL A 4 -19.94 -4.00 -4.90
CA VAL A 4 -18.56 -3.78 -4.47
C VAL A 4 -18.45 -4.08 -2.98
N LEU A 5 -17.51 -4.95 -2.61
CA LEU A 5 -17.04 -5.07 -1.23
C LEU A 5 -15.81 -4.18 -1.09
N PHE A 6 -15.85 -3.19 -0.21
CA PHE A 6 -14.72 -2.31 0.04
C PHE A 6 -14.18 -2.53 1.44
N ILE A 7 -12.91 -2.92 1.54
CA ILE A 7 -12.25 -3.27 2.79
C ILE A 7 -11.27 -2.13 3.14
N GLU A 8 -11.68 -1.28 4.07
CA GLU A 8 -11.01 -0.02 4.45
C GLU A 8 -11.39 0.33 5.89
N ASP A 9 -10.41 0.60 6.75
CA ASP A 9 -10.62 0.89 8.17
C ASP A 9 -10.64 2.40 8.49
N GLN A 10 -10.19 3.25 7.57
CA GLN A 10 -10.22 4.71 7.74
C GLN A 10 -11.58 5.28 7.29
N PRO A 11 -12.41 5.83 8.21
CA PRO A 11 -13.77 6.26 7.88
C PRO A 11 -13.83 7.32 6.78
N LEU A 12 -12.98 8.34 6.86
CA LEU A 12 -12.95 9.43 5.87
C LEU A 12 -12.54 8.95 4.47
N VAL A 13 -11.58 8.01 4.40
CA VAL A 13 -11.11 7.44 3.13
C VAL A 13 -12.16 6.52 2.54
N SER A 14 -12.80 5.68 3.37
CA SER A 14 -13.84 4.77 2.92
C SER A 14 -15.06 5.53 2.38
N GLU A 15 -15.51 6.56 3.08
CA GLU A 15 -16.63 7.41 2.66
C GLU A 15 -16.34 8.11 1.33
N ALA A 16 -15.25 8.86 1.24
CA ALA A 16 -14.89 9.60 0.02
C ALA A 16 -14.71 8.69 -1.20
N THR A 17 -14.06 7.54 -1.01
CA THR A 17 -13.82 6.58 -2.09
C THR A 17 -15.12 5.87 -2.49
N ALA A 18 -15.97 5.49 -1.53
CA ALA A 18 -17.28 4.90 -1.80
C ALA A 18 -18.21 5.86 -2.55
N GLU A 19 -18.26 7.14 -2.15
CA GLU A 19 -19.02 8.16 -2.87
C GLU A 19 -18.57 8.28 -4.34
N LYS A 20 -17.26 8.25 -4.60
CA LYS A 20 -16.74 8.27 -5.97
C LYS A 20 -17.18 7.04 -6.76
N ILE A 21 -16.99 5.85 -6.20
CA ILE A 21 -17.34 4.57 -6.84
C ILE A 21 -18.85 4.52 -7.14
N ALA A 22 -19.68 5.02 -6.22
CA ALA A 22 -21.14 5.05 -6.35
C ALA A 22 -21.64 5.92 -7.53
N ARG A 23 -20.80 6.83 -8.05
CA ARG A 23 -21.14 7.63 -9.24
C ARG A 23 -21.07 6.81 -10.53
N SER A 24 -20.43 5.65 -10.52
CA SER A 24 -20.37 4.79 -11.69
C SER A 24 -21.72 4.10 -11.92
N PRO A 25 -22.31 4.17 -13.13
CA PRO A 25 -23.58 3.50 -13.44
C PRO A 25 -23.47 1.97 -13.42
N LEU A 26 -22.25 1.43 -13.36
CA LEU A 26 -22.00 0.00 -13.26
C LEU A 26 -22.12 -0.51 -11.82
N VAL A 27 -22.14 0.35 -10.80
CA VAL A 27 -22.16 -0.06 -9.39
C VAL A 27 -23.59 -0.04 -8.86
N ALA A 28 -24.07 -1.18 -8.35
CA ALA A 28 -25.39 -1.32 -7.75
C ALA A 28 -25.39 -1.01 -6.24
N ASN A 29 -24.38 -1.50 -5.52
CA ASN A 29 -24.27 -1.34 -4.08
C ASN A 29 -22.80 -1.43 -3.65
N ILE A 30 -22.48 -0.76 -2.55
CA ILE A 30 -21.16 -0.81 -1.91
C ILE A 30 -21.36 -1.23 -0.46
N GLU A 31 -20.63 -2.25 -0.02
CA GLU A 31 -20.57 -2.63 1.39
C GLU A 31 -19.17 -2.40 1.90
N VAL A 32 -19.03 -1.66 3.01
CA VAL A 32 -17.73 -1.35 3.61
C VAL A 32 -17.47 -2.27 4.80
N CYS A 33 -16.31 -2.93 4.79
CA CYS A 33 -15.78 -3.70 5.91
C CYS A 33 -14.53 -3.01 6.46
N ASN A 34 -14.45 -2.85 7.78
CA ASN A 34 -13.34 -2.15 8.44
C ASN A 34 -12.31 -3.08 9.09
N SER A 35 -12.36 -4.38 8.79
CA SER A 35 -11.37 -5.36 9.27
C SER A 35 -11.35 -6.60 8.39
N ALA A 36 -10.25 -7.35 8.48
CA ALA A 36 -10.07 -8.63 7.80
C ALA A 36 -11.16 -9.65 8.16
N ASP A 37 -11.47 -9.78 9.45
CA ASP A 37 -12.46 -10.75 9.94
C ASP A 37 -13.85 -10.49 9.37
N LYS A 38 -14.29 -9.22 9.35
CA LYS A 38 -15.59 -8.84 8.77
C LYS A 38 -15.63 -9.09 7.27
N ALA A 39 -14.55 -8.74 6.57
CA ALA A 39 -14.44 -8.99 5.13
C ALA A 39 -14.54 -10.48 4.80
N LEU A 40 -13.79 -11.33 5.52
CA LEU A 40 -13.82 -12.78 5.32
C LEU A 40 -15.18 -13.38 5.66
N LEU A 41 -15.85 -12.87 6.70
CA LEU A 41 -17.22 -13.29 7.04
C LEU A 41 -18.20 -12.95 5.91
N ALA A 42 -18.17 -11.72 5.39
CA ALA A 42 -19.02 -11.27 4.30
C ALA A 42 -18.79 -12.07 3.00
N LEU A 43 -17.53 -12.35 2.67
CA LEU A 43 -17.13 -13.13 1.50
C LEU A 43 -17.57 -14.59 1.58
N LYS A 44 -17.57 -15.18 2.78
CA LYS A 44 -18.02 -16.56 3.00
C LYS A 44 -19.55 -16.65 3.06
N ALA A 45 -20.22 -15.67 3.65
CA ALA A 45 -21.68 -15.64 3.77
C ALA A 45 -22.35 -15.46 2.40
N THR A 46 -21.75 -14.70 1.49
CA THR A 46 -22.32 -14.41 0.17
C THR A 46 -21.27 -14.55 -0.96
N PRO A 47 -20.88 -15.79 -1.33
CA PRO A 47 -19.75 -16.01 -2.24
C PRO A 47 -19.91 -15.36 -3.62
N ASP A 48 -21.11 -15.36 -4.19
CA ASP A 48 -21.33 -14.90 -5.56
C ASP A 48 -21.83 -13.46 -5.67
N ARG A 49 -22.04 -12.79 -4.53
CA ARG A 49 -22.60 -11.42 -4.49
C ARG A 49 -21.65 -10.37 -5.08
N TRP A 50 -20.35 -10.53 -4.83
CA TRP A 50 -19.34 -9.49 -5.06
C TRP A 50 -18.80 -9.54 -6.49
N GLY A 51 -19.04 -8.48 -7.26
CA GLY A 51 -18.48 -8.30 -8.60
C GLY A 51 -17.11 -7.62 -8.60
N LEU A 52 -16.81 -6.85 -7.54
CA LEU A 52 -15.51 -6.26 -7.28
C LEU A 52 -15.24 -6.26 -5.77
N ILE A 53 -14.00 -6.56 -5.39
CA ILE A 53 -13.49 -6.44 -4.03
C ILE A 53 -12.36 -5.43 -4.08
N LEU A 54 -12.52 -4.30 -3.40
CA LEU A 54 -11.46 -3.32 -3.18
C LEU A 54 -10.85 -3.57 -1.81
N LEU A 55 -9.54 -3.81 -1.78
CA LEU A 55 -8.83 -4.22 -0.58
C LEU A 55 -7.73 -3.24 -0.21
N ASP A 56 -7.85 -2.55 0.93
CA ASP A 56 -6.67 -1.97 1.57
C ASP A 56 -5.86 -3.05 2.31
N LEU A 57 -4.54 -2.93 2.23
CA LEU A 57 -3.60 -3.82 2.92
C LEU A 57 -3.41 -3.43 4.39
N ASP A 58 -3.78 -2.21 4.76
CA ASP A 58 -3.56 -1.63 6.08
C ASP A 58 -4.81 -1.72 6.98
N VAL A 59 -5.52 -2.85 6.95
CA VAL A 59 -6.71 -3.08 7.79
C VAL A 59 -6.42 -3.96 9.03
N PRO A 60 -7.13 -3.75 10.15
CA PRO A 60 -7.01 -4.58 11.34
C PRO A 60 -7.25 -6.08 11.04
N GLY A 61 -6.37 -6.93 11.55
CA GLY A 61 -6.42 -8.38 11.35
C GLY A 61 -5.71 -8.88 10.07
N ALA A 62 -5.08 -8.00 9.30
CA ALA A 62 -4.27 -8.35 8.14
C ALA A 62 -2.84 -7.77 8.26
N VAL A 63 -1.87 -8.44 7.64
CA VAL A 63 -0.50 -7.95 7.52
C VAL A 63 -0.07 -8.10 6.05
N GLY A 64 0.15 -6.98 5.37
CA GLY A 64 0.54 -6.97 3.97
C GLY A 64 -0.48 -7.72 3.10
N LEU A 65 0.01 -8.65 2.27
CA LEU A 65 -0.85 -9.42 1.37
C LEU A 65 -1.62 -10.58 2.03
N SER A 66 -1.57 -10.76 3.36
CA SER A 66 -2.17 -11.92 4.02
C SER A 66 -3.67 -12.06 3.72
N LEU A 67 -4.44 -10.97 3.80
CA LEU A 67 -5.88 -10.96 3.49
C LEU A 67 -6.14 -11.18 1.99
N ALA A 68 -5.32 -10.60 1.12
CA ALA A 68 -5.41 -10.86 -0.32
C ALA A 68 -5.26 -12.37 -0.58
N MET A 69 -4.26 -13.01 0.04
CA MET A 69 -4.02 -14.44 -0.11
C MET A 69 -5.16 -15.31 0.44
N GLU A 70 -5.82 -14.90 1.52
CA GLU A 70 -7.05 -15.57 1.99
C GLU A 70 -8.19 -15.41 0.98
N ILE A 71 -8.37 -14.22 0.40
CA ILE A 71 -9.37 -13.96 -0.65
C ILE A 71 -9.09 -14.81 -1.90
N LYS A 72 -7.82 -15.00 -2.27
CA LYS A 72 -7.40 -15.92 -3.33
C LYS A 72 -7.76 -17.37 -3.03
N LYS A 73 -7.60 -17.84 -1.79
CA LYS A 73 -8.04 -19.20 -1.39
C LYS A 73 -9.54 -19.40 -1.58
N LEU A 74 -10.33 -18.31 -1.59
CA LEU A 74 -11.77 -18.33 -1.89
C LEU A 74 -12.08 -18.22 -3.40
N GLY A 75 -11.06 -18.20 -4.27
CA GLY A 75 -11.22 -18.10 -5.73
C GLY A 75 -11.73 -16.74 -6.21
N LYS A 76 -11.34 -15.65 -5.52
CA LYS A 76 -11.85 -14.30 -5.75
C LYS A 76 -10.79 -13.32 -6.29
N GLU A 77 -9.59 -13.78 -6.56
CA GLU A 77 -8.47 -12.96 -7.04
C GLU A 77 -8.81 -12.19 -8.32
N GLY A 78 -9.49 -12.83 -9.29
CA GLY A 78 -9.84 -12.23 -10.58
C GLY A 78 -10.84 -11.07 -10.51
N ARG A 79 -11.45 -10.84 -9.33
CA ARG A 79 -12.35 -9.72 -9.03
C ARG A 79 -11.89 -8.90 -7.83
N THR A 80 -10.64 -9.08 -7.41
CA THR A 80 -10.06 -8.36 -6.28
C THR A 80 -8.99 -7.41 -6.79
N CYS A 81 -9.20 -6.12 -6.53
CA CYS A 81 -8.24 -5.08 -6.78
C CYS A 81 -7.74 -4.54 -5.44
N ILE A 82 -6.42 -4.59 -5.23
CA ILE A 82 -5.79 -4.00 -4.06
C ILE A 82 -5.77 -2.49 -4.25
N LEU A 83 -6.25 -1.73 -3.27
CA LEU A 83 -6.25 -0.27 -3.25
C LEU A 83 -5.56 0.19 -1.97
N THR A 84 -4.30 0.59 -2.06
CA THR A 84 -3.46 0.80 -0.87
C THR A 84 -2.53 2.00 -1.01
N GLY A 85 -2.13 2.58 0.12
CA GLY A 85 -1.02 3.54 0.18
C GLY A 85 0.36 2.87 0.11
N THR A 86 0.42 1.54 0.22
CA THR A 86 1.68 0.78 0.20
C THR A 86 2.25 0.70 -1.21
N HIS A 87 3.40 1.32 -1.45
CA HIS A 87 4.12 1.21 -2.72
C HIS A 87 5.28 0.21 -2.60
N ARG A 88 5.02 -1.04 -3.01
CA ARG A 88 5.96 -2.17 -2.92
C ARG A 88 5.99 -2.95 -4.22
N THR A 89 7.11 -2.90 -4.92
CA THR A 89 7.31 -3.63 -6.20
C THR A 89 7.15 -5.14 -6.05
N ASP A 90 7.57 -5.72 -4.92
CA ASP A 90 7.39 -7.14 -4.61
C ASP A 90 5.92 -7.50 -4.39
N TYR A 91 5.13 -6.63 -3.75
CA TYR A 91 3.69 -6.85 -3.58
C TYR A 91 2.93 -6.71 -4.89
N ILE A 92 3.29 -5.72 -5.72
CA ILE A 92 2.70 -5.54 -7.05
C ILE A 92 2.99 -6.77 -7.91
N ALA A 93 4.25 -7.25 -7.93
CA ALA A 93 4.66 -8.44 -8.67
C ALA A 93 3.94 -9.69 -8.15
N GLN A 94 3.86 -9.87 -6.81
CA GLN A 94 3.17 -11.01 -6.21
C GLN A 94 1.67 -10.97 -6.46
N ALA A 95 1.04 -9.80 -6.43
CA ALA A 95 -0.38 -9.63 -6.76
C ALA A 95 -0.64 -9.98 -8.23
N LYS A 96 0.19 -9.47 -9.14
CA LYS A 96 0.10 -9.78 -10.58
C LYS A 96 0.29 -11.28 -10.85
N ALA A 97 1.32 -11.89 -10.28
CA ALA A 97 1.59 -13.32 -10.40
C ALA A 97 0.51 -14.19 -9.76
N SER A 98 -0.17 -13.67 -8.73
CA SER A 98 -1.27 -14.36 -8.06
C SER A 98 -2.60 -14.28 -8.78
N GLY A 99 -2.69 -13.53 -9.89
CA GLY A 99 -3.92 -13.42 -10.67
C GLY A 99 -4.92 -12.40 -10.15
N PHE A 100 -4.50 -11.51 -9.26
CA PHE A 100 -5.37 -10.41 -8.82
C PHE A 100 -5.77 -9.54 -10.01
N GLN A 101 -6.99 -8.99 -9.95
CA GLN A 101 -7.48 -8.07 -10.97
C GLN A 101 -6.59 -6.83 -11.05
N GLY A 102 -6.17 -6.31 -9.90
CA GLY A 102 -5.33 -5.11 -9.90
C GLY A 102 -4.65 -4.76 -8.59
N TYR A 103 -3.81 -3.74 -8.70
CA TYR A 103 -3.11 -3.05 -7.63
C TYR A 103 -3.14 -1.56 -7.97
N ILE A 104 -3.75 -0.75 -7.13
CA ILE A 104 -3.92 0.69 -7.31
C ILE A 104 -3.29 1.38 -6.10
N LEU A 105 -2.43 2.36 -6.38
CA LEU A 105 -1.81 3.19 -5.36
C LEU A 105 -2.74 4.36 -5.02
N LYS A 106 -2.99 4.60 -3.73
CA LYS A 106 -3.75 5.78 -3.26
C LYS A 106 -2.96 7.09 -3.42
N ALA A 107 -1.62 7.01 -3.47
CA ALA A 107 -0.72 8.16 -3.52
C ALA A 107 -0.39 8.61 -4.96
N ILE A 108 -1.38 8.58 -5.85
CA ILE A 108 -1.31 9.11 -7.23
C ILE A 108 -2.22 10.33 -7.36
N GLU A 109 -2.12 11.05 -8.48
CA GLU A 109 -3.02 12.17 -8.71
C GLU A 109 -4.48 11.71 -8.69
N ILE A 110 -5.37 12.54 -8.14
CA ILE A 110 -6.79 12.18 -7.96
C ILE A 110 -7.40 11.70 -9.29
N LYS A 111 -7.12 12.39 -10.41
CA LYS A 111 -7.64 12.00 -11.73
C LYS A 111 -7.18 10.61 -12.17
N GLU A 112 -5.94 10.24 -11.85
CA GLU A 112 -5.37 8.94 -12.20
C GLU A 112 -5.94 7.83 -11.32
N LEU A 113 -6.15 8.12 -10.03
CA LEU A 113 -6.85 7.24 -9.11
C LEU A 113 -8.28 6.97 -9.58
N GLU A 114 -9.01 8.01 -9.95
CA GLU A 114 -10.36 7.89 -10.48
C GLU A 114 -10.40 7.03 -11.75
N ALA A 115 -9.52 7.30 -12.71
CA ALA A 115 -9.42 6.50 -13.93
C ALA A 115 -9.06 5.03 -13.66
N SER A 116 -8.22 4.77 -12.66
CA SER A 116 -7.84 3.42 -12.23
C SER A 116 -9.03 2.68 -11.58
N LEU A 117 -9.82 3.38 -10.77
CA LEU A 117 -11.04 2.83 -10.18
C LEU A 117 -12.09 2.51 -11.26
N ASP A 118 -12.28 3.41 -12.23
CA ASP A 118 -13.23 3.18 -13.33
C ASP A 118 -12.87 1.93 -14.14
N LYS A 119 -11.58 1.72 -14.43
CA LYS A 119 -11.07 0.49 -15.07
C LYS A 119 -11.33 -0.76 -14.22
N ALA A 120 -11.06 -0.70 -12.92
CA ALA A 120 -11.31 -1.82 -12.01
C ALA A 120 -12.81 -2.17 -11.94
N ILE A 121 -13.69 -1.17 -11.91
CA ILE A 121 -15.15 -1.34 -11.96
C ILE A 121 -15.58 -1.98 -13.29
N ALA A 122 -14.94 -1.64 -14.40
CA ALA A 122 -15.20 -2.21 -15.72
C ALA A 122 -14.70 -3.67 -15.88
N GLY A 123 -14.00 -4.23 -14.88
CA GLY A 123 -13.45 -5.58 -14.97
C GLY A 123 -12.04 -5.63 -15.55
N GLU A 124 -11.42 -4.49 -15.84
CA GLU A 124 -10.10 -4.43 -16.45
C GLU A 124 -8.99 -4.72 -15.44
N LYS A 125 -7.84 -5.17 -15.94
CA LYS A 125 -6.64 -5.33 -15.11
C LYS A 125 -5.95 -3.99 -14.93
N VAL A 126 -5.71 -3.62 -13.67
CA VAL A 126 -5.11 -2.32 -13.34
C VAL A 126 -3.89 -2.56 -12.47
N PHE A 127 -2.71 -2.25 -12.98
CA PHE A 127 -1.47 -2.32 -12.22
C PHE A 127 -0.67 -1.06 -12.52
N PRO A 128 0.08 -0.51 -11.54
CA PRO A 128 1.03 0.54 -11.85
C PRO A 128 2.03 0.01 -12.88
N GLU A 129 2.50 0.89 -13.75
CA GLU A 129 3.66 0.60 -14.57
C GLU A 129 4.84 0.38 -13.61
N LEU A 130 5.18 -0.89 -13.41
CA LEU A 130 6.49 -1.21 -12.87
C LEU A 130 7.49 -0.68 -13.90
N PRO A 131 8.51 0.09 -13.49
CA PRO A 131 9.64 0.33 -14.38
C PRO A 131 10.05 -1.03 -14.96
N ASP A 132 10.37 -1.10 -16.25
CA ASP A 132 10.85 -2.35 -16.85
C ASP A 132 12.18 -2.72 -16.19
N LEU A 133 12.06 -3.48 -15.10
CA LEU A 133 13.15 -3.90 -14.25
C LEU A 133 13.63 -5.22 -14.82
N GLY A 134 14.50 -5.14 -15.81
CA GLY A 134 15.37 -6.24 -16.20
C GLY A 134 15.83 -6.98 -14.93
N ALA A 135 15.53 -8.27 -14.90
CA ALA A 135 15.62 -9.12 -13.73
C ALA A 135 16.99 -9.00 -13.02
N ASN A 136 17.00 -8.37 -11.84
CA ASN A 136 17.95 -8.73 -10.80
C ASN A 136 17.19 -9.04 -9.50
N PRO A 137 16.82 -10.31 -9.27
CA PRO A 137 16.08 -10.74 -8.08
C PRO A 137 16.84 -10.51 -6.75
N ASN A 138 18.09 -10.03 -6.78
CA ASN A 138 18.90 -9.70 -5.60
C ASN A 138 18.98 -8.20 -5.29
N ALA A 139 18.28 -7.33 -6.01
CA ALA A 139 18.27 -5.90 -5.71
C ALA A 139 17.49 -5.64 -4.40
N ILE A 140 18.20 -5.20 -3.36
CA ILE A 140 17.57 -4.79 -2.09
C ILE A 140 16.66 -3.59 -2.34
N ARG A 141 15.39 -3.69 -1.94
CA ARG A 141 14.39 -2.63 -2.09
C ARG A 141 13.72 -2.33 -0.76
N LEU A 142 13.47 -1.06 -0.51
CA LEU A 142 12.73 -0.54 0.62
C LEU A 142 11.38 -0.01 0.16
N THR A 143 10.37 -0.04 1.03
CA THR A 143 9.08 0.61 0.79
C THR A 143 9.22 2.13 0.95
N ASN A 144 8.30 2.90 0.36
CA ASN A 144 8.27 4.36 0.57
C ASN A 144 8.20 4.74 2.06
N ARG A 145 7.46 3.99 2.89
CA ARG A 145 7.38 4.23 4.33
C ARG A 145 8.68 3.91 5.04
N GLN A 146 9.37 2.84 4.64
CA GLN A 146 10.69 2.51 5.15
C GLN A 146 11.71 3.59 4.78
N CYS A 147 11.72 4.06 3.52
CA CYS A 147 12.56 5.16 3.08
C CYS A 147 12.27 6.44 3.89
N GLN A 148 11.01 6.86 4.01
CA GLN A 148 10.62 8.02 4.81
C GLN A 148 11.06 7.90 6.27
N CYS A 149 10.85 6.74 6.90
CA CYS A 149 11.33 6.51 8.26
C CYS A 149 12.86 6.61 8.34
N LEU A 150 13.61 6.04 7.39
CA LEU A 150 15.07 6.14 7.35
C LEU A 150 15.57 7.57 7.05
N GLU A 151 14.87 8.34 6.23
CA GLU A 151 15.17 9.76 6.00
C GLU A 151 15.05 10.56 7.30
N PHE A 152 13.95 10.39 8.04
CA PHE A 152 13.80 11.07 9.32
C PHE A 152 14.80 10.58 10.38
N VAL A 153 15.15 9.29 10.37
CA VAL A 153 16.21 8.74 11.23
C VAL A 153 17.54 9.40 10.90
N GLY A 154 17.90 9.56 9.63
CA GLY A 154 19.15 10.22 9.25
C GLY A 154 19.14 11.73 9.45
N ALA A 155 17.96 12.35 9.48
CA ALA A 155 17.76 13.72 9.95
C ALA A 155 17.78 13.86 11.49
N GLY A 156 18.08 12.79 12.23
CA GLY A 156 18.24 12.80 13.69
C GLY A 156 16.93 12.81 14.48
N ARG A 157 15.79 12.49 13.87
CA ARG A 157 14.49 12.45 14.54
C ARG A 157 14.31 11.19 15.38
N SER A 158 13.71 11.33 16.55
CA SER A 158 13.31 10.22 17.41
C SER A 158 12.09 9.47 16.86
N THR A 159 11.92 8.19 17.21
CA THR A 159 10.72 7.40 16.83
C THR A 159 9.41 8.13 17.17
N LYS A 160 9.34 8.83 18.31
CA LYS A 160 8.14 9.57 18.72
C LYS A 160 7.86 10.78 17.81
N GLU A 161 8.89 11.48 17.38
CA GLU A 161 8.74 12.60 16.43
C GLU A 161 8.34 12.10 15.04
N ILE A 162 8.96 11.01 14.57
CA ILE A 162 8.61 10.37 13.30
C ILE A 162 7.16 9.91 13.31
N ALA A 163 6.72 9.28 14.40
CA ALA A 163 5.34 8.87 14.61
C ALA A 163 4.37 10.05 14.49
N ARG A 164 4.70 11.19 15.11
CA ARG A 164 3.90 12.41 14.99
C ARG A 164 3.90 13.00 13.58
N LEU A 165 5.06 13.04 12.91
CA LEU A 165 5.22 13.59 11.56
C LEU A 165 4.48 12.76 10.50
N LEU A 166 4.43 11.45 10.69
CA LEU A 166 3.79 10.50 9.77
C LEU A 166 2.37 10.13 10.17
N SER A 167 1.84 10.68 11.28
CA SER A 167 0.56 10.30 11.86
C SER A 167 0.43 8.79 12.13
N LEU A 168 1.50 8.19 12.63
CA LEU A 168 1.61 6.76 12.95
C LEU A 168 1.76 6.54 14.46
N HIS A 169 1.48 5.31 14.91
CA HIS A 169 1.85 4.89 16.25
C HIS A 169 3.37 4.63 16.34
N PRO A 170 4.06 4.95 17.45
CA PRO A 170 5.51 4.69 17.59
C PRO A 170 5.92 3.24 17.33
N GLY A 171 5.03 2.28 17.65
CA GLY A 171 5.21 0.86 17.34
C GLY A 171 5.29 0.58 15.83
N THR A 172 4.43 1.21 15.04
CA THR A 172 4.40 1.09 13.57
C THR A 172 5.64 1.69 12.93
N VAL A 173 6.15 2.79 13.49
CA VAL A 173 7.43 3.38 13.05
C VAL A 173 8.60 2.44 13.34
N ASN A 174 8.67 1.86 14.54
CA ASN A 174 9.70 0.87 14.86
C ASN A 174 9.62 -0.33 13.92
N TYR A 175 8.43 -0.85 13.66
CA TYR A 175 8.21 -1.93 12.70
C TYR A 175 8.77 -1.60 11.31
N HIS A 176 8.49 -0.40 10.77
CA HIS A 176 9.04 0.01 9.48
C HIS A 176 10.56 0.12 9.49
N ILE A 177 11.16 0.69 10.55
CA ILE A 177 12.61 0.81 10.66
C ILE A 177 13.27 -0.57 10.76
N ASP A 178 12.70 -1.46 11.57
CA ASP A 178 13.25 -2.80 11.80
C ASP A 178 13.13 -3.66 10.52
N SER A 179 12.00 -3.56 9.82
CA SER A 179 11.81 -4.22 8.52
C SER A 179 12.74 -3.66 7.44
N ALA A 180 13.05 -2.36 7.47
CA ALA A 180 14.04 -1.76 6.57
C ALA A 180 15.47 -2.26 6.88
N MET A 181 15.81 -2.38 8.17
CA MET A 181 17.08 -2.93 8.62
C MET A 181 17.27 -4.40 8.19
N GLU A 182 16.23 -5.21 8.32
CA GLU A 182 16.23 -6.61 7.87
C GLU A 182 16.42 -6.70 6.35
N ALA A 183 15.67 -5.91 5.57
CA ALA A 183 15.81 -5.87 4.11
C ALA A 183 17.21 -5.43 3.66
N LEU A 184 17.84 -4.50 4.40
CA LEU A 184 19.21 -4.04 4.16
C LEU A 184 20.27 -4.99 4.74
N GLY A 185 19.91 -6.01 5.51
CA GLY A 185 20.84 -6.92 6.17
C GLY A 185 21.75 -6.24 7.19
N VAL A 186 21.24 -5.24 7.92
CA VAL A 186 22.00 -4.47 8.93
C VAL A 186 21.32 -4.54 10.29
N LYS A 187 22.11 -4.34 11.35
CA LYS A 187 21.64 -4.43 12.75
C LYS A 187 21.54 -3.07 13.46
N SER A 188 21.82 -1.99 12.75
CA SER A 188 21.80 -0.63 13.30
C SER A 188 21.04 0.32 12.37
N ARG A 189 20.24 1.20 12.97
CA ARG A 189 19.49 2.24 12.27
C ARG A 189 20.39 3.19 11.49
N ALA A 190 21.54 3.56 12.07
CA ALA A 190 22.52 4.41 11.41
C ALA A 190 23.11 3.72 10.17
N HIS A 191 23.44 2.42 10.28
CA HIS A 191 23.90 1.62 9.15
C HIS A 191 22.82 1.44 8.07
N ALA A 192 21.53 1.38 8.46
CA ALA A 192 20.43 1.31 7.52
C ALA A 192 20.34 2.57 6.65
N VAL A 193 20.43 3.75 7.26
CA VAL A 193 20.46 5.02 6.53
C VAL A 193 21.64 5.07 5.57
N GLN A 194 22.85 4.75 6.06
CA GLN A 194 24.06 4.78 5.24
C GLN A 194 23.98 3.81 4.05
N LYS A 195 23.51 2.58 4.27
CA LYS A 195 23.38 1.58 3.21
C LYS A 195 22.28 1.94 2.22
N ALA A 196 21.17 2.52 2.68
CA ALA A 196 20.10 3.00 1.81
C ALA A 196 20.57 4.17 0.92
N LEU A 197 21.41 5.08 1.44
CA LEU A 197 22.06 6.13 0.65
C LEU A 197 23.02 5.57 -0.41
N GLN A 198 23.86 4.60 -0.02
CA GLN A 198 24.82 3.95 -0.94
C GLN A 198 24.12 3.24 -2.10
N LEU A 199 22.95 2.65 -1.84
CA LEU A 199 22.13 1.97 -2.83
C LEU A 199 21.25 2.95 -3.64
N GLY A 200 21.32 4.26 -3.39
CA GLY A 200 20.51 5.27 -4.07
C GLY A 200 19.01 5.19 -3.73
N LEU A 201 18.65 4.54 -2.61
CA LEU A 201 17.27 4.35 -2.18
C LEU A 201 16.72 5.56 -1.40
N LEU A 202 17.60 6.44 -0.92
CA LEU A 202 17.28 7.72 -0.31
C LEU A 202 17.88 8.84 -1.17
N ALA A 203 17.12 9.90 -1.40
CA ALA A 203 17.69 11.14 -1.92
C ALA A 203 18.61 11.70 -0.82
N GLY A 204 19.90 11.87 -1.13
CA GLY A 204 20.89 12.34 -0.17
C GLY A 204 20.41 13.58 0.59
N PHE A 205 20.79 13.67 1.87
CA PHE A 205 20.48 14.84 2.69
C PHE A 205 21.01 16.07 1.96
N ALA A 206 20.12 16.85 1.33
CA ALA A 206 20.43 18.19 0.93
C ALA A 206 20.73 18.94 2.23
N THR A 207 22.00 18.99 2.59
CA THR A 207 22.52 19.96 3.52
C THR A 207 22.09 21.31 2.97
N ARG A 208 21.07 21.93 3.59
CA ARG A 208 20.97 23.37 3.54
C ARG A 208 22.22 23.87 4.26
N SER A 209 23.29 24.02 3.51
CA SER A 209 24.42 24.87 3.82
C SER A 209 23.87 26.28 3.93
N SER A 210 23.50 26.68 5.15
CA SER A 210 23.53 28.07 5.56
C SER A 210 24.92 28.33 6.13
N ASP A 211 25.92 28.34 5.25
CA ASP A 211 27.13 29.14 5.44
C ASP A 211 26.94 30.41 4.61
N GLY A 212 27.10 31.57 5.25
CA GLY A 212 27.09 32.84 4.53
C GLY A 212 26.76 34.05 5.38
N ASN A 213 27.53 34.25 6.46
CA ASN A 213 27.66 35.53 7.14
C ASN A 213 28.25 36.57 6.17
N ALA A 214 27.50 37.63 5.85
CA ALA A 214 27.97 38.98 5.51
C ALA A 214 26.78 39.95 5.59
#